data_AF-A0A557XTM5-F1
#
_entry.id   AF-A0A557XTM5-F1
#
_cell.length_a   1.000
_cell.length_b   1.000
_cell.length_c   1.000
_cell.angle_alpha   90.00
_cell.angle_beta   90.00
_cell.angle_gamma   90.00
#
_symmetry.space_group_name_H-M   'P 1'
#
loop_
_entity.id
_entity.type
_entity.pdbx_description
1 polymer ?
#
loop_
_entity_poly.entity_id
_entity_poly.type
_entity_poly.pdbx_seq_one_letter_code
_entity_poly.pdbx_strand_id
1 'polypeptide(L)'
;MQSRARYAQLATNTPNVPLPAGSEVLTDWEDGLRVVTTPRRLLPGTRLLVSAVASQRADGTIFARQDVADAKVYIDELGEHGEAFERLAVSGAEARVLAAALIEAADLLEGWAK
;
A
#
# COMPACT_ATOMS: atom_id res chain seq x y z
N MET A 1 31.97 -24.95 -22.06
CA MET A 1 30.73 -25.66 -22.45
C MET A 1 30.61 -26.87 -21.53
N GLN A 2 29.44 -27.15 -20.94
CA GLN A 2 29.17 -27.82 -19.63
C GLN A 2 29.19 -26.79 -18.48
N SER A 3 28.19 -26.59 -17.63
CA SER A 3 27.00 -27.36 -17.28
C SER A 3 25.82 -26.39 -17.04
N ARG A 4 24.84 -26.37 -17.96
CA ARG A 4 23.51 -25.77 -17.76
C ARG A 4 22.52 -26.92 -17.53
N ALA A 5 22.58 -27.52 -16.36
CA ALA A 5 21.61 -28.53 -15.95
C ALA A 5 21.52 -28.59 -14.42
N ARG A 6 20.79 -27.63 -13.82
CA ARG A 6 20.14 -27.73 -12.50
C ARG A 6 19.28 -26.50 -12.15
N TYR A 7 18.47 -26.01 -13.09
CA TYR A 7 17.26 -25.24 -12.74
C TYR A 7 16.03 -26.14 -12.90
N ALA A 8 16.12 -27.34 -12.30
CA ALA A 8 14.95 -28.16 -12.07
C ALA A 8 14.14 -27.43 -11.00
N GLN A 9 13.12 -26.68 -11.44
CA GLN A 9 11.81 -26.64 -10.80
C GLN A 9 11.87 -26.64 -9.25
N LEU A 10 12.33 -25.54 -8.67
CA LEU A 10 11.78 -25.16 -7.37
C LEU A 10 10.34 -24.75 -7.66
N ALA A 11 9.44 -25.73 -7.67
CA ALA A 11 8.06 -25.49 -7.31
C ALA A 11 8.11 -25.02 -5.84
N THR A 12 8.46 -23.75 -5.65
CA THR A 12 8.30 -23.07 -4.37
C THR A 12 6.83 -23.24 -4.03
N ASN A 13 6.54 -23.97 -2.96
CA ASN A 13 5.19 -24.14 -2.43
C ASN A 13 4.68 -22.76 -2.04
N THR A 14 4.15 -22.00 -3.00
CA THR A 14 3.54 -20.70 -2.78
C THR A 14 2.36 -20.93 -1.83
N PRO A 15 2.36 -20.32 -0.64
CA PRO A 15 1.27 -20.50 0.31
C PRO A 15 -0.07 -20.14 -0.35
N ASN A 16 -1.03 -21.08 -0.33
CA ASN A 16 -2.38 -20.83 -0.81
C ASN A 16 -3.20 -20.12 0.27
N VAL A 17 -2.85 -18.86 0.51
CA VAL A 17 -3.46 -18.00 1.55
C VAL A 17 -4.39 -17.00 0.87
N PRO A 18 -5.65 -16.87 1.32
CA PRO A 18 -6.56 -15.85 0.79
C PRO A 18 -6.02 -14.43 0.96
N LEU A 19 -6.33 -13.57 -0.02
CA LEU A 19 -6.06 -12.14 0.09
C LEU A 19 -7.05 -11.48 1.06
N PRO A 20 -6.63 -10.48 1.85
CA PRO A 20 -7.54 -9.58 2.53
C PRO A 20 -8.56 -8.99 1.54
N ALA A 21 -9.80 -8.80 1.98
CA ALA A 21 -10.84 -8.23 1.14
C ALA A 21 -10.43 -6.84 0.61
N GLY A 22 -10.62 -6.61 -0.69
CA GLY A 22 -10.27 -5.35 -1.34
C GLY A 22 -8.77 -5.10 -1.50
N SER A 23 -7.94 -6.15 -1.38
CA SER A 23 -6.49 -6.06 -1.63
C SER A 23 -6.06 -6.82 -2.89
N GLU A 24 -4.90 -6.44 -3.39
CA GLU A 24 -4.18 -7.02 -4.52
C GLU A 24 -2.76 -7.38 -4.08
N VAL A 25 -2.10 -8.31 -4.79
CA VAL A 25 -0.69 -8.62 -4.55
C VAL A 25 0.18 -7.55 -5.20
N LEU A 26 1.03 -6.90 -4.41
CA LEU A 26 2.05 -5.97 -4.91
C LEU A 26 3.38 -6.70 -5.19
N THR A 27 3.79 -7.58 -4.28
CA THR A 27 4.99 -8.42 -4.41
C THR A 27 4.64 -9.84 -4.01
N ASP A 28 5.09 -10.82 -4.79
CA ASP A 28 4.94 -12.25 -4.50
C ASP A 28 5.64 -12.68 -3.20
N TRP A 29 5.50 -13.96 -2.86
CA TRP A 29 6.09 -14.52 -1.66
C TRP A 29 7.62 -14.50 -1.68
N GLU A 30 8.23 -13.83 -0.72
CA GLU A 30 9.66 -13.76 -0.44
C GLU A 30 9.87 -13.90 1.07
N ASP A 31 10.76 -14.81 1.48
CA ASP A 31 11.08 -15.08 2.89
C ASP A 31 9.85 -15.28 3.82
N GLY A 32 8.80 -15.91 3.29
CA GLY A 32 7.57 -16.22 4.04
C GLY A 32 6.58 -15.06 4.19
N LEU A 33 6.82 -13.96 3.49
CA LEU A 33 5.96 -12.78 3.43
C LEU A 33 5.59 -12.46 1.97
N ARG A 34 4.42 -11.86 1.76
CA ARG A 34 4.08 -11.16 0.50
C ARG A 34 3.62 -9.75 0.81
N VAL A 35 3.75 -8.84 -0.13
CA VAL A 35 3.24 -7.48 0.03
C VAL A 35 1.88 -7.37 -0.66
N VAL A 36 0.89 -6.85 0.06
CA VAL A 36 -0.46 -6.60 -0.45
C VAL A 36 -0.76 -5.11 -0.43
N THR A 37 -1.58 -4.65 -1.38
CA THR A 37 -1.98 -3.25 -1.51
C THR A 37 -3.48 -3.13 -1.72
N THR A 38 -4.08 -2.00 -1.36
CA THR A 38 -5.40 -1.64 -1.90
C THR A 38 -5.24 -1.11 -3.34
N PRO A 39 -6.32 -1.12 -4.15
CA PRO A 39 -6.35 -0.35 -5.39
C PRO A 39 -5.93 1.09 -5.15
N ARG A 40 -5.05 1.62 -6.01
CA ARG A 40 -4.65 3.02 -5.97
C ARG A 40 -5.80 3.89 -6.44
N ARG A 41 -6.15 4.93 -5.67
CA ARG A 41 -7.25 5.85 -5.99
C ARG A 41 -6.72 7.25 -6.24
N LEU A 42 -6.92 7.76 -7.45
CA LEU A 42 -6.68 9.16 -7.78
C LEU A 42 -7.81 10.03 -7.21
N LEU A 43 -7.45 11.09 -6.49
CA LEU A 43 -8.41 12.03 -5.94
C LEU A 43 -8.81 13.06 -7.01
N PRO A 44 -10.10 13.18 -7.39
CA PRO A 44 -10.55 14.09 -8.43
C PRO A 44 -10.13 15.54 -8.18
N GLY A 45 -9.72 16.24 -9.24
CA GLY A 45 -9.27 17.64 -9.14
C GLY A 45 -7.89 17.83 -8.51
N THR A 46 -7.18 16.76 -8.18
CA THR A 46 -5.82 16.80 -7.64
C THR A 46 -4.88 15.91 -8.43
N ARG A 47 -3.60 15.93 -8.06
CA ARG A 47 -2.57 14.98 -8.53
C ARG A 47 -2.28 13.90 -7.48
N LEU A 48 -3.12 13.78 -6.44
CA LEU A 48 -2.85 12.89 -5.31
C LEU A 48 -3.46 11.49 -5.53
N LEU A 49 -2.64 10.48 -5.33
CA LEU A 49 -3.01 9.07 -5.27
C LEU A 49 -3.03 8.60 -3.81
N VAL A 50 -4.03 7.81 -3.45
CA VAL A 50 -4.11 7.18 -2.13
C VAL A 50 -4.12 5.67 -2.29
N SER A 51 -3.31 4.98 -1.48
CA SER A 51 -3.33 3.53 -1.35
C SER A 51 -2.90 3.10 0.06
N ALA A 52 -3.17 1.84 0.42
CA ALA A 52 -2.60 1.24 1.61
C ALA A 52 -1.78 0.01 1.22
N VAL A 53 -0.63 -0.19 1.88
CA VAL A 53 0.26 -1.33 1.67
C VAL A 53 0.49 -2.01 3.01
N ALA A 54 0.55 -3.35 3.01
CA ALA A 54 0.88 -4.13 4.19
C ALA A 54 1.57 -5.45 3.80
N SER A 55 2.28 -6.08 4.76
CA SER A 55 2.86 -7.41 4.56
C SER A 55 1.95 -8.50 5.11
N GLN A 56 1.77 -9.60 4.36
CA GLN A 56 1.02 -10.78 4.76
C GLN A 56 1.93 -12.00 4.94
N ARG A 57 1.78 -12.72 6.04
CA ARG A 57 2.44 -14.01 6.30
C ARG A 57 1.74 -15.20 5.66
N ALA A 58 2.48 -16.29 5.49
CA ALA A 58 1.97 -17.57 5.02
C ALA A 58 0.85 -18.18 5.89
N ASP A 59 0.67 -17.70 7.11
CA ASP A 59 -0.44 -18.07 8.00
C ASP A 59 -1.69 -17.18 7.84
N GLY A 60 -1.64 -16.18 6.96
CA GLY A 60 -2.70 -15.20 6.71
C GLY A 60 -2.60 -13.91 7.51
N THR A 61 -1.73 -13.83 8.52
CA THR A 61 -1.59 -12.66 9.39
C THR A 61 -1.05 -11.45 8.63
N ILE A 62 -1.58 -10.26 8.92
CA ILE A 62 -1.11 -8.98 8.38
C ILE A 62 -0.26 -8.26 9.42
N PHE A 63 0.95 -7.84 9.03
CA PHE A 63 1.78 -6.98 9.87
C PHE A 63 1.34 -5.53 9.80
N ALA A 64 1.00 -4.99 10.97
CA ALA A 64 0.66 -3.60 11.15
C ALA A 64 1.47 -2.92 12.27
N ARG A 65 2.56 -3.54 12.77
CA ARG A 65 3.35 -2.98 13.89
C ARG A 65 4.89 -3.00 13.72
N GLN A 66 5.38 -1.77 13.69
CA GLN A 66 6.56 -1.07 14.17
C GLN A 66 7.97 -1.34 13.68
N ASP A 67 8.36 -2.44 13.03
CA ASP A 67 9.83 -2.59 12.83
C ASP A 67 10.38 -2.97 11.45
N VAL A 68 9.62 -3.44 10.44
CA VAL A 68 10.27 -3.68 9.12
C VAL A 68 9.37 -3.50 7.88
N ALA A 69 8.04 -3.63 7.99
CA ALA A 69 7.13 -3.34 6.86
C ALA A 69 5.74 -3.02 7.41
N ASP A 70 5.59 -1.82 7.96
CA ASP A 70 4.32 -1.37 8.54
C ASP A 70 3.20 -1.32 7.52
N ALA A 71 2.00 -1.70 7.96
CA ALA A 71 0.80 -1.32 7.25
C ALA A 71 0.69 0.22 7.23
N LYS A 72 0.90 0.81 6.06
CA LYS A 72 0.87 2.26 5.86
C LYS A 72 -0.18 2.63 4.82
N VAL A 73 -0.75 3.81 5.00
CA VAL A 73 -1.50 4.54 3.97
C VAL A 73 -0.52 5.53 3.34
N TYR A 74 -0.38 5.43 2.02
CA TYR A 74 0.45 6.30 1.21
C TYR A 74 -0.42 7.35 0.52
N ILE A 75 0.05 8.58 0.55
CA ILE A 75 -0.43 9.68 -0.28
C ILE A 75 0.74 10.06 -1.19
N ASP A 76 0.60 9.72 -2.45
CA ASP A 76 1.61 10.00 -3.48
C ASP A 76 1.10 11.15 -4.37
N GLU A 77 2.01 11.93 -4.93
CA GLU A 77 1.71 12.90 -5.96
C GLU A 77 2.16 12.38 -7.33
N LEU A 78 1.27 12.42 -8.32
CA LEU A 78 1.59 12.10 -9.70
C LEU A 78 2.29 13.27 -10.37
N GLY A 79 3.50 13.01 -10.87
CA GLY A 79 4.26 13.85 -11.76
C GLY A 79 3.64 13.98 -13.16
N GLU A 80 4.22 14.84 -14.00
CA GLU A 80 3.61 15.23 -15.28
C GLU A 80 3.66 14.10 -16.31
N HIS A 81 4.55 13.13 -16.10
CA HIS A 81 4.71 11.95 -16.95
C HIS A 81 4.17 10.68 -16.28
N GLY A 82 3.38 10.82 -15.21
CA GLY A 82 2.73 9.71 -14.52
C GLY A 82 3.59 9.03 -13.45
N GLU A 83 4.77 9.54 -13.17
CA GLU A 83 5.61 9.10 -12.06
C GLU A 83 4.93 9.40 -10.71
N ALA A 84 5.03 8.49 -9.74
CA ALA A 84 4.48 8.71 -8.41
C ALA A 84 5.60 9.12 -7.45
N PHE A 85 5.40 10.23 -6.75
CA PHE A 85 6.30 10.71 -5.70
C PHE A 85 5.61 10.55 -4.35
N GLU A 86 6.19 9.73 -3.47
CA GLU A 86 5.71 9.63 -2.09
C GLU A 86 5.75 11.00 -1.42
N ARG A 87 4.61 11.46 -0.92
CA ARG A 87 4.51 12.72 -0.15
C ARG A 87 4.29 12.46 1.32
N LEU A 88 3.52 11.42 1.64
CA LEU A 88 3.20 11.07 3.01
C LEU A 88 2.95 9.57 3.15
N ALA A 89 3.56 8.97 4.16
CA ALA A 89 3.26 7.61 4.61
C ALA A 89 2.86 7.65 6.08
N VAL A 90 1.63 7.24 6.39
CA VAL A 90 1.05 7.29 7.74
C VAL A 90 0.43 5.96 8.14
N SER A 91 0.33 5.68 9.43
CA SER A 91 -0.45 4.55 9.91
C SER A 91 -1.94 4.73 9.60
N GLY A 92 -2.72 3.64 9.69
CA GLY A 92 -4.17 3.72 9.52
C GLY A 92 -4.87 4.59 10.59
N ALA A 93 -4.30 4.75 11.78
CA ALA A 93 -4.83 5.62 12.82
C ALA A 93 -4.55 7.10 12.49
N GLU A 94 -3.31 7.42 12.14
CA GLU A 94 -2.91 8.78 11.72
C GLU A 94 -3.66 9.23 10.46
N ALA A 95 -3.92 8.33 9.51
CA ALA A 95 -4.72 8.62 8.32
C ALA A 95 -6.14 9.08 8.67
N ARG A 96 -6.77 8.50 9.71
CA ARG A 96 -8.10 8.91 10.18
C ARG A 96 -8.07 10.29 10.84
N VAL A 97 -7.04 10.57 11.63
CA VAL A 97 -6.83 11.87 12.25
C VAL A 97 -6.62 12.95 11.18
N LEU A 98 -5.77 12.67 10.18
CA LEU A 98 -5.54 13.55 9.04
C LEU A 98 -6.84 13.84 8.28
N ALA A 99 -7.63 12.80 7.96
CA ALA A 99 -8.90 12.97 7.27
C ALA A 99 -9.88 13.86 8.03
N ALA A 100 -9.98 13.71 9.36
CA ALA A 100 -10.81 14.56 10.20
C ALA A 100 -10.35 16.03 10.15
N ALA A 101 -9.04 16.29 10.25
CA ALA A 101 -8.49 17.63 10.18
C ALA A 101 -8.70 18.29 8.81
N LEU A 102 -8.62 17.52 7.71
CA LEU A 102 -8.89 18.01 6.36
C LEU A 102 -10.36 18.42 6.18
N ILE A 103 -11.29 17.64 6.73
CA ILE A 103 -12.73 17.95 6.71
C ILE A 103 -12.99 19.23 7.50
N GLU A 104 -12.49 19.32 8.74
CA GLU A 104 -12.66 20.51 9.59
C GLU A 104 -12.12 21.77 8.92
N ALA A 105 -10.95 21.70 8.28
CA ALA A 105 -10.36 22.83 7.57
C ALA A 105 -11.21 23.25 6.35
N ALA A 106 -11.80 22.31 5.62
CA ALA A 106 -12.69 22.60 4.50
C ALA A 106 -13.96 23.32 4.97
N ASP A 107 -14.59 22.83 6.04
CA ASP A 107 -15.79 23.44 6.63
C ASP A 107 -15.53 24.89 7.08
N LEU A 108 -14.37 25.15 7.68
CA LEU A 108 -13.95 26.50 8.07
C LEU A 108 -13.78 27.43 6.86
N LEU A 109 -13.15 26.93 5.78
CA LEU A 109 -12.92 27.69 4.55
C LEU A 109 -14.25 28.07 3.88
N GLU A 110 -15.20 27.15 3.80
CA GLU A 110 -16.55 27.40 3.28
C GLU A 110 -17.28 28.46 4.12
N GLY A 111 -17.04 28.47 5.43
CA GLY A 111 -17.58 29.47 6.35
C GLY A 111 -17.08 30.90 6.12
N TRP A 112 -15.92 31.09 5.46
CA TRP A 112 -15.34 32.42 5.17
C TRP A 112 -15.94 33.10 3.96
N ALA A 113 -16.50 32.35 3.01
CA ALA A 113 -17.03 32.87 1.75
C ALA A 113 -18.41 33.57 1.90
N LYS A 114 -18.69 34.15 3.07
CA LYS A 114 -19.96 34.84 3.38
C LYS A 114 -19.93 36.31 3.02
#